data_AF-A0A0S8E1Q6-F1
#
_entry.id   AF-A0A0S8E1Q6-F1
#
_cell.length_a   1.000
_cell.length_b   1.000
_cell.length_c   1.000
_cell.angle_alpha   90.00
_cell.angle_beta   90.00
_cell.angle_gamma   90.00
#
_symmetry.space_group_name_H-M   'P 1'
#
loop_
_entity.id
_entity.type
_entity.pdbx_description
1 polymer ?
#
loop_
_entity_poly.entity_id
_entity_poly.type
_entity_poly.pdbx_seq_one_letter_code
_entity_poly.pdbx_strand_id
1 'polypeptide(L)'
;MTDDDTPNPLYPPQVRRWLPAVALALAILYGLAVNGHWAIRPDSGVYMTLGRSLAEGRSMEFCGRQAWGYPPLVPFLIAGCRWLAGSHAMWLINAVMSLFGVGTALAALGMANRLAAGENERVRVRLAVGTFLVVGASA
;
A
#
# COMPACT_ATOMS: atom_id res chain seq x y z
N MET A 1 -42.69 0.80 -22.80
CA MET A 1 -41.25 0.60 -22.99
C MET A 1 -40.58 1.49 -21.96
N THR A 2 -40.44 0.99 -20.74
CA THR A 2 -39.89 1.74 -19.60
C THR A 2 -38.47 1.25 -19.43
N ASP A 3 -37.54 2.00 -20.03
CA ASP A 3 -36.10 1.87 -19.82
C ASP A 3 -35.79 2.27 -18.38
N ASP A 4 -35.96 1.34 -17.46
CA ASP A 4 -35.33 1.39 -16.13
C ASP A 4 -33.91 0.86 -16.28
N ASP A 5 -33.11 1.59 -17.05
CA ASP A 5 -31.69 1.35 -17.30
C ASP A 5 -30.83 1.90 -16.14
N THR A 6 -31.40 1.89 -14.92
CA THR A 6 -30.63 2.20 -13.73
C THR A 6 -29.64 1.05 -13.52
N PRO A 7 -28.32 1.30 -13.58
CA PRO A 7 -27.34 0.24 -13.43
C PRO A 7 -27.59 -0.44 -12.08
N ASN A 8 -27.93 -1.73 -12.15
CA ASN A 8 -28.19 -2.54 -10.98
C ASN A 8 -26.95 -2.39 -10.07
N PRO A 9 -27.10 -2.15 -8.77
CA PRO A 9 -25.94 -2.08 -7.91
C PRO A 9 -25.27 -3.47 -7.81
N LEU A 10 -23.98 -3.54 -8.15
CA LEU A 10 -23.08 -4.72 -8.09
C LEU A 10 -23.18 -5.58 -6.84
N TYR A 11 -23.63 -4.96 -5.75
CA TYR A 11 -23.86 -5.62 -4.49
C TYR A 11 -25.29 -5.36 -4.07
N PRO A 12 -25.99 -6.39 -3.54
CA PRO A 12 -27.25 -6.18 -2.86
C PRO A 12 -27.07 -5.06 -1.83
N PRO A 13 -28.09 -4.19 -1.60
CA PRO A 13 -27.98 -3.07 -0.67
C PRO A 13 -27.52 -3.51 0.73
N GLN A 14 -27.81 -4.76 1.09
CA GLN A 14 -27.38 -5.43 2.31
C GLN A 14 -25.86 -5.62 2.44
N VAL A 15 -25.14 -5.82 1.33
CA VAL A 15 -23.67 -5.98 1.32
C VAL A 15 -22.99 -4.61 1.24
N ARG A 16 -23.56 -3.67 0.47
CA ARG A 16 -23.03 -2.32 0.32
C ARG A 16 -22.90 -1.56 1.64
N ARG A 17 -23.84 -1.76 2.57
CA ARG A 17 -23.78 -1.14 3.92
C ARG A 17 -22.60 -1.65 4.77
N TRP A 18 -22.13 -2.87 4.52
CA TRP A 18 -21.08 -3.51 5.34
C TRP A 18 -19.68 -3.27 4.80
N LEU A 19 -19.53 -2.96 3.51
CA LEU A 19 -18.25 -2.65 2.87
C LEU A 19 -17.35 -1.67 3.67
N PRO A 20 -17.83 -0.50 4.13
CA PRO A 20 -16.99 0.41 4.92
C PRO A 20 -16.60 -0.19 6.28
N ALA A 21 -17.49 -0.97 6.91
CA ALA A 21 -17.20 -1.61 8.19
C ALA A 21 -16.15 -2.73 8.04
N VAL A 22 -16.25 -3.54 6.99
CA VAL A 22 -15.26 -4.58 6.68
C VAL A 22 -13.91 -3.95 6.33
N ALA A 23 -13.90 -2.89 5.51
CA ALA A 23 -12.67 -2.17 5.17
C ALA A 23 -12.02 -1.56 6.41
N LEU A 24 -12.81 -0.95 7.30
CA LEU A 24 -12.32 -0.41 8.56
C LEU A 24 -11.77 -1.50 9.48
N ALA A 25 -12.46 -2.64 9.60
CA ALA A 25 -12.00 -3.77 10.39
C ALA A 25 -10.67 -4.33 9.87
N LEU A 26 -10.53 -4.48 8.54
CA LEU A 26 -9.27 -4.90 7.92
C LEU A 26 -8.15 -3.87 8.13
N ALA A 27 -8.44 -2.57 8.03
CA ALA A 27 -7.47 -1.52 8.29
C ALA A 27 -6.99 -1.53 9.76
N ILE A 28 -7.90 -1.75 10.72
CA ILE A 28 -7.56 -1.88 12.14
C ILE A 28 -6.72 -3.13 12.38
N LEU A 29 -7.14 -4.30 11.86
CA LEU A 29 -6.39 -5.54 12.00
C LEU A 29 -4.98 -5.42 11.39
N TYR A 30 -4.87 -4.80 10.23
CA TYR A 30 -3.59 -4.52 9.59
C TYR A 30 -2.73 -3.55 10.42
N GLY A 31 -3.32 -2.48 10.96
CA GLY A 31 -2.63 -1.55 11.86
C GLY A 31 -2.15 -2.20 13.16
N LEU A 32 -2.90 -3.15 13.71
CA LEU A 32 -2.49 -3.95 14.87
C LEU A 32 -1.36 -4.94 14.53
N ALA A 33 -1.29 -5.40 13.27
CA ALA A 33 -0.21 -6.26 12.81
C ALA A 33 1.10 -5.49 12.58
N VAL A 34 1.05 -4.17 12.40
CA VAL A 34 2.23 -3.30 12.33
C VAL A 34 2.95 -3.33 13.67
N ASN A 35 4.09 -4.02 13.69
CA ASN A 35 4.93 -4.14 14.87
C ASN A 35 6.33 -3.55 14.61
N GLY A 36 7.21 -3.57 15.62
CA GLY A 36 8.57 -3.05 15.50
C GLY A 36 9.53 -3.97 14.74
N HIS A 37 9.07 -5.11 14.22
CA HIS A 37 9.90 -6.05 13.50
C HIS A 37 9.71 -5.91 11.99
N TRP A 38 10.81 -6.03 11.26
CA TRP A 38 10.82 -6.06 9.81
C TRP A 38 11.29 -7.42 9.36
N ALA A 39 10.50 -8.10 8.52
CA ALA A 39 10.91 -9.37 7.93
C ALA A 39 12.03 -9.11 6.91
N ILE A 40 13.26 -9.50 7.27
CA ILE A 40 14.42 -9.34 6.39
C ILE A 40 14.29 -10.35 5.25
N ARG A 41 14.01 -9.85 4.07
CA ARG A 41 14.11 -10.55 2.79
C ARG A 41 15.31 -9.99 2.02
N PRO A 42 15.88 -10.71 1.05
CA PRO A 42 17.04 -10.23 0.29
C PRO A 42 16.86 -8.80 -0.25
N ASP A 43 15.72 -8.53 -0.88
CA ASP A 43 15.43 -7.21 -1.44
C ASP A 43 15.22 -6.15 -0.36
N SER A 44 14.47 -6.47 0.70
CA SER A 44 14.18 -5.51 1.76
C SER A 44 15.43 -5.17 2.58
N GLY A 45 16.36 -6.13 2.73
CA GLY A 45 17.66 -5.93 3.35
C GLY A 45 18.52 -4.92 2.60
N VAL A 46 18.47 -4.93 1.26
CA VAL A 46 19.18 -3.94 0.43
C VAL A 46 18.64 -2.53 0.70
N TYR A 47 17.33 -2.31 0.57
CA TYR A 47 16.72 -0.99 0.78
C TYR A 47 16.93 -0.47 2.21
N MET A 48 16.84 -1.35 3.21
CA MET A 48 17.11 -0.99 4.60
C MET A 48 18.56 -0.56 4.83
N THR A 49 19.51 -1.26 4.19
CA THR A 49 20.93 -0.92 4.29
C THR A 49 21.24 0.39 3.60
N LEU A 50 20.66 0.63 2.42
CA LEU A 50 20.81 1.90 1.69
C LEU A 50 20.24 3.07 2.48
N GLY A 51 19.03 2.94 3.00
CA GLY A 51 18.41 3.97 3.83
C GLY A 51 19.17 4.22 5.14
N ARG A 52 19.75 3.18 5.73
CA ARG A 52 20.67 3.32 6.88
C ARG A 52 21.94 4.07 6.49
N SER A 53 22.55 3.76 5.35
CA SER A 53 23.75 4.44 4.86
C SER A 53 23.49 5.94 4.69
N LEU A 54 22.37 6.29 4.06
CA LEU A 54 21.93 7.67 3.89
C LEU A 54 21.68 8.37 5.24
N ALA A 55 21.03 7.69 6.19
CA ALA A 55 20.79 8.25 7.53
C ALA A 55 22.08 8.51 8.32
N GLU A 56 23.14 7.74 8.06
CA GLU A 56 24.47 7.90 8.66
C GLU A 56 25.31 8.97 7.93
N GLY A 57 24.74 9.71 6.98
CA GLY A 57 25.41 10.77 6.21
C GLY A 57 26.33 10.25 5.11
N ARG A 58 26.30 8.95 4.82
CA ARG A 58 26.99 8.37 3.66
C ARG A 58 26.11 8.44 2.42
N SER A 59 26.69 8.11 1.27
CA SER A 59 25.94 7.98 0.02
C SER A 59 25.13 6.68 -0.04
N MET A 60 24.45 6.40 -1.17
CA MET A 60 23.73 5.14 -1.40
C MET A 60 24.71 3.96 -1.54
N GLU A 61 25.25 3.52 -0.41
CA GLU A 61 26.24 2.46 -0.32
C GLU A 61 25.64 1.17 0.24
N PHE A 62 25.93 0.07 -0.44
CA PHE A 62 25.62 -1.29 -0.01
C PHE A 62 26.92 -2.11 0.03
N CYS A 63 27.26 -2.68 1.18
CA CYS A 63 28.50 -3.44 1.38
C CYS A 63 29.77 -2.69 0.92
N GLY A 64 29.85 -1.39 1.19
CA GLY A 64 31.00 -0.54 0.82
C GLY A 64 31.11 -0.19 -0.66
N ARG A 65 30.09 -0.51 -1.47
CA ARG A 65 30.02 -0.14 -2.89
C ARG A 65 28.83 0.78 -3.15
N GLN A 66 29.01 1.70 -4.09
CA GLN A 66 27.94 2.55 -4.60
C GLN A 66 26.85 1.71 -5.27
N ALA A 67 25.60 1.99 -4.93
CA ALA A 67 24.43 1.24 -5.34
C ALA A 67 23.41 2.13 -6.08
N TRP A 68 23.87 2.91 -7.06
CA TRP A 68 23.05 3.83 -7.84
C TRP A 68 21.99 3.15 -8.73
N GLY A 69 22.05 1.81 -8.89
CA GLY A 69 21.07 1.04 -9.65
C GLY A 69 19.71 0.89 -8.95
N TYR A 70 19.59 1.28 -7.68
CA TYR A 70 18.34 1.19 -6.93
C TYR A 70 17.58 2.52 -6.95
N PRO A 71 16.24 2.48 -7.10
CA PRO A 71 15.41 3.67 -6.98
C PRO A 71 15.62 4.36 -5.62
N PRO A 72 15.87 5.69 -5.60
CA PRO A 72 16.30 6.38 -4.38
C PRO A 72 15.16 6.71 -3.40
N LEU A 73 13.90 6.66 -3.86
CA LEU A 73 12.75 7.11 -3.07
C LEU A 73 12.60 6.34 -1.75
N VAL A 74 12.63 5.00 -1.81
CA VAL A 74 12.50 4.14 -0.62
C VAL A 74 13.68 4.31 0.34
N PRO A 75 14.95 4.28 -0.10
CA PRO A 75 16.10 4.59 0.75
C PRO A 75 16.01 5.95 1.44
N PHE A 76 15.61 7.02 0.72
CA PHE A 76 15.45 8.34 1.32
C PHE A 76 14.35 8.38 2.38
N LEU A 77 13.24 7.68 2.13
CA LEU A 77 12.15 7.59 3.09
C LEU A 77 12.60 6.88 4.37
N ILE A 78 13.28 5.73 4.22
CA ILE A 78 13.86 4.99 5.34
C ILE A 78 14.85 5.89 6.10
N ALA A 79 15.70 6.63 5.38
CA ALA A 79 16.66 7.54 5.98
C ALA A 79 15.98 8.63 6.81
N GLY A 80 14.92 9.25 6.27
CA GLY A 80 14.13 10.25 6.98
C GLY A 80 13.46 9.69 8.23
N CYS A 81 12.88 8.49 8.16
CA CYS A 81 12.33 7.82 9.35
C CYS A 81 13.41 7.54 10.41
N ARG A 82 14.61 7.12 9.99
CA ARG A 82 15.74 6.89 10.89
C ARG A 82 16.28 8.17 11.50
N TRP A 83 16.27 9.27 10.76
CA TRP A 83 16.65 10.59 11.27
C TRP A 83 15.65 11.07 12.34
N LEU A 84 14.35 10.85 12.14
CA LEU A 84 13.29 11.26 13.07
C LEU A 84 13.21 10.39 14.33
N ALA A 85 13.30 9.06 14.19
CA ALA A 85 13.01 8.11 15.26
C ALA A 85 14.23 7.27 15.71
N GLY A 86 15.41 7.51 15.13
CA GLY A 86 16.67 6.89 15.55
C GLY A 86 16.65 5.35 15.51
N SER A 87 17.09 4.74 16.60
CA SER A 87 17.09 3.27 16.80
C SER A 87 15.69 2.66 16.78
N HIS A 88 14.65 3.43 17.08
CA HIS A 88 13.26 2.97 17.12
C HIS A 88 12.54 3.16 15.79
N ALA A 89 13.22 3.57 14.71
CA ALA A 89 12.56 3.92 13.45
C ALA A 89 11.77 2.79 12.76
N MET A 90 11.91 1.53 13.17
CA MET A 90 11.22 0.40 12.52
C MET A 90 9.69 0.54 12.54
N TRP A 91 9.11 0.96 13.67
CA TRP A 91 7.65 1.17 13.73
C TRP A 91 7.21 2.28 12.77
N LEU A 92 8.02 3.34 12.65
CA LEU A 92 7.72 4.49 11.78
C LEU A 92 7.84 4.11 10.31
N ILE A 93 8.88 3.34 9.95
CA ILE A 93 9.05 2.82 8.58
C ILE A 93 7.87 1.92 8.22
N ASN A 94 7.47 1.01 9.12
CA ASN A 94 6.31 0.14 8.91
C ASN A 94 5.01 0.95 8.77
N ALA A 95 4.80 1.96 9.60
CA ALA A 95 3.63 2.83 9.54
C ALA A 95 3.55 3.60 8.22
N VAL A 96 4.68 4.15 7.74
CA VAL A 96 4.72 4.87 6.48
C VAL A 96 4.48 3.93 5.29
N MET A 97 5.12 2.77 5.26
CA MET A 97 4.89 1.77 4.21
C MET A 97 3.44 1.28 4.18
N SER A 98 2.86 1.09 5.37
CA SER A 98 1.44 0.76 5.54
C SER A 98 0.53 1.85 4.98
N LEU A 99 0.86 3.13 5.22
CA LEU A 99 0.11 4.26 4.68
C LEU A 99 0.15 4.28 3.15
N PHE A 100 1.29 3.98 2.53
CA PHE A 100 1.37 3.84 1.07
C PHE A 100 0.53 2.68 0.54
N GLY A 101 0.54 1.52 1.21
CA GLY A 101 -0.31 0.38 0.84
C GLY A 101 -1.79 0.72 0.88
N VAL A 102 -2.26 1.30 2.00
CA VAL A 102 -3.65 1.75 2.17
C VAL A 102 -3.99 2.84 1.15
N GLY A 103 -3.12 3.84 0.99
CA GLY A 103 -3.31 4.93 0.03
C GLY A 103 -3.44 4.43 -1.41
N THR A 104 -2.63 3.45 -1.80
CA THR A 104 -2.69 2.83 -3.14
C THR A 104 -4.01 2.08 -3.33
N ALA A 105 -4.46 1.31 -2.33
CA ALA A 105 -5.74 0.61 -2.40
C ALA A 105 -6.93 1.59 -2.52
N LEU A 106 -6.92 2.69 -1.76
CA LEU A 106 -7.95 3.73 -1.82
C LEU A 106 -7.94 4.45 -3.18
N ALA A 107 -6.76 4.77 -3.72
CA ALA A 107 -6.62 5.40 -5.03
C ALA A 107 -7.14 4.49 -6.15
N ALA A 108 -6.82 3.19 -6.08
CA ALA A 108 -7.30 2.21 -7.04
C ALA A 108 -8.82 2.03 -6.97
N LEU A 109 -9.42 2.03 -5.77
CA LEU A 109 -10.87 2.04 -5.60
C LEU A 109 -11.52 3.32 -6.17
N GLY A 110 -10.91 4.48 -5.92
CA GLY A 110 -11.35 5.75 -6.49
C GLY A 110 -11.33 5.74 -8.03
N MET A 111 -10.25 5.22 -8.61
CA MET A 111 -10.10 5.08 -10.06
C MET A 111 -11.09 4.06 -10.65
N ALA A 112 -11.27 2.92 -10.01
CA ALA A 112 -12.26 1.93 -10.41
C ALA A 112 -13.68 2.52 -10.41
N ASN A 113 -14.05 3.26 -9.36
CA ASN A 113 -15.35 3.92 -9.28
C ASN A 113 -15.55 4.95 -10.41
N ARG A 114 -14.51 5.73 -10.73
CA ARG A 114 -14.52 6.73 -11.80
C ARG A 114 -14.62 6.14 -13.20
N LEU A 115 -13.76 5.19 -13.55
CA LEU A 115 -13.74 4.55 -14.87
C LEU A 115 -15.06 3.85 -15.16
N ALA A 116 -15.59 3.23 -14.12
CA ALA A 116 -16.74 2.40 -14.27
C ALA A 116 -18.06 3.19 -14.27
N ALA A 117 -18.01 4.51 -14.07
CA ALA A 117 -19.17 5.40 -14.19
C ALA A 117 -19.70 5.50 -15.63
N GLY A 118 -19.01 4.92 -16.63
CA GLY A 118 -19.45 4.85 -18.02
C GLY A 118 -19.44 3.45 -18.66
N GLU A 119 -19.18 2.37 -17.91
CA GLU A 119 -19.07 1.01 -18.47
C GLU A 119 -19.90 -0.06 -17.74
N ASN A 120 -20.11 -1.17 -18.46
CA ASN A 120 -20.94 -2.31 -18.09
C ASN A 120 -20.50 -2.96 -16.75
N GLU A 121 -21.48 -3.33 -15.93
CA GLU A 121 -21.36 -3.68 -14.51
C GLU A 121 -20.33 -4.77 -14.18
N ARG A 122 -20.19 -5.76 -15.08
CA ARG A 122 -19.26 -6.89 -14.93
C ARG A 122 -17.78 -6.46 -14.96
N VAL A 123 -17.47 -5.34 -15.62
CA VAL A 123 -16.11 -4.80 -15.70
C VAL A 123 -15.72 -4.16 -14.37
N ARG A 124 -16.65 -3.46 -13.69
CA ARG A 124 -16.36 -2.79 -12.40
C ARG A 124 -16.02 -3.79 -11.28
N VAL A 125 -16.76 -4.91 -11.16
CA VAL A 125 -16.45 -5.95 -10.15
C VAL A 125 -15.15 -6.68 -10.46
N ARG A 126 -14.86 -6.98 -11.72
CA ARG A 126 -13.59 -7.62 -12.10
C ARG A 126 -12.40 -6.72 -11.78
N LEU A 127 -12.51 -5.42 -11.99
CA LEU A 127 -11.47 -4.44 -11.63
C LEU A 127 -11.30 -4.31 -10.12
N ALA A 128 -12.39 -4.22 -9.35
CA ALA A 128 -12.31 -4.08 -7.89
C ALA A 128 -11.76 -5.35 -7.22
N VAL A 129 -12.23 -6.53 -7.61
CA VAL A 129 -11.74 -7.82 -7.09
C VAL A 129 -10.30 -8.07 -7.55
N GLY A 130 -9.97 -7.78 -8.82
CA GLY A 130 -8.61 -7.87 -9.34
C GLY A 130 -7.63 -6.98 -8.58
N THR A 131 -8.04 -5.74 -8.25
CA THR A 131 -7.23 -4.81 -7.47
C THR A 131 -6.95 -5.34 -6.06
N PHE A 132 -7.98 -5.85 -5.37
CA PHE A 132 -7.81 -6.42 -4.03
C PHE A 132 -6.93 -7.69 -4.04
N LEU A 133 -7.05 -8.54 -5.05
CA LEU A 133 -6.21 -9.74 -5.19
C LEU A 133 -4.76 -9.41 -5.51
N VAL A 134 -4.51 -8.42 -6.38
CA VAL A 134 -3.14 -7.98 -6.71
C VAL A 134 -2.47 -7.33 -5.51
N VAL A 135 -3.19 -6.50 -4.77
CA VAL A 135 -2.64 -5.88 -3.55
C VAL A 135 -2.43 -6.91 -2.43
N GLY A 136 -3.35 -7.87 -2.28
CA GLY A 136 -3.25 -8.93 -1.26
C GLY A 136 -2.18 -10.00 -1.56
N ALA A 137 -1.86 -10.27 -2.82
CA ALA A 137 -0.81 -11.22 -3.20
C ALA A 137 0.61 -10.61 -3.17
N SER A 138 0.71 -9.28 -3.03
CA SER A 138 1.98 -8.55 -3.02
C SER A 138 2.46 -8.18 -1.61
N ALA A 139 1.64 -8.43 -0.58
CA ALA A 139 1.96 -8.29 0.83
C ALA A 139 2.45 -9.62 1.43
#